data_AF-A0A284S9S8-F1
#
_entry.id   AF-A0A284S9S8-F1
#
_cell.length_a   1.000
_cell.length_b   1.000
_cell.length_c   1.000
_cell.angle_alpha   90.00
_cell.angle_beta   90.00
_cell.angle_gamma   90.00
#
_symmetry.space_group_name_H-M   'P 1'
#
loop_
_entity.id
_entity.type
_entity.pdbx_description
1 polymer ?
#
loop_
_entity_poly.entity_id
_entity_poly.type
_entity_poly.pdbx_seq_one_letter_code
_entity_poly.pdbx_strand_id
1 'polypeptide(L)'
;MYGNAFGFVARRVWDHPSPSTTFSFDFKSSLLILFEIMSLEGWIDAMGVATSITDANQQPLTNASEYNALFFVIYNLLGGVVILTLFVSIIIDWFRPSHEASKGVDRLEKADHPSKTFEKTEVKTNMGFSCRVL
;
A
#
# COMPACT_ATOMS: atom_id res chain seq x y z
N MET A 1 -59.54 -9.47 -9.88
CA MET A 1 -60.30 -8.99 -8.71
C MET A 1 -59.42 -8.75 -7.46
N TYR A 2 -58.11 -8.48 -7.60
CA TYR A 2 -57.35 -7.64 -6.66
C TYR A 2 -56.36 -6.80 -7.48
N GLY A 3 -56.91 -5.88 -8.28
CA GLY A 3 -56.13 -4.86 -8.95
C GLY A 3 -55.71 -3.82 -7.92
N ASN A 4 -54.41 -3.59 -7.79
CA ASN A 4 -53.84 -2.38 -7.19
C ASN A 4 -54.21 -2.12 -5.71
N ALA A 5 -54.31 -3.15 -4.87
CA ALA A 5 -54.71 -2.99 -3.46
C ALA A 5 -53.74 -2.12 -2.62
N PHE A 6 -52.51 -1.88 -3.10
CA PHE A 6 -51.62 -0.84 -2.61
C PHE A 6 -51.16 0.01 -3.79
N GLY A 7 -51.98 1.00 -4.17
CA GLY A 7 -51.75 1.87 -5.33
C GLY A 7 -50.84 3.04 -5.01
N PHE A 8 -49.54 2.79 -4.77
CA PHE A 8 -48.55 3.87 -4.88
C PHE A 8 -48.06 3.96 -6.32
N VAL A 9 -48.23 5.13 -6.94
CA VAL A 9 -47.69 5.43 -8.26
C VAL A 9 -46.21 5.77 -8.10
N ALA A 10 -45.33 4.90 -8.59
CA ALA A 10 -43.90 5.21 -8.68
C ALA A 10 -43.59 5.83 -10.04
N ARG A 11 -42.87 6.96 -10.05
CA ARG A 11 -42.38 7.58 -11.29
C ARG A 11 -41.32 6.68 -11.91
N ARG A 12 -41.50 6.28 -13.17
CA ARG A 12 -40.42 5.71 -13.97
C ARG A 12 -39.49 6.85 -14.37
N VAL A 13 -38.24 6.78 -13.93
CA VAL A 13 -37.19 7.74 -14.26
C VAL A 13 -35.98 6.96 -14.75
N TRP A 14 -35.27 7.53 -15.71
CA TRP A 14 -33.95 7.03 -16.10
C TRP A 14 -32.97 7.49 -15.05
N ASP A 15 -32.49 6.54 -14.27
CA ASP A 15 -31.59 6.81 -13.17
C ASP A 15 -30.49 5.76 -13.10
N HIS A 16 -29.40 6.09 -12.40
CA HIS A 16 -28.31 5.17 -12.18
C HIS A 16 -28.77 3.89 -11.43
N PRO A 17 -28.36 2.71 -11.88
CA PRO A 17 -28.85 1.44 -11.34
C PRO A 17 -28.22 1.03 -9.99
N SER A 18 -27.29 1.81 -9.44
CA SER A 18 -26.64 1.50 -8.16
C SER A 18 -27.38 2.11 -6.98
N PRO A 19 -27.87 1.30 -6.02
CA PRO A 19 -28.52 1.79 -4.82
C PRO A 19 -27.54 2.36 -3.77
N SER A 20 -26.26 1.98 -3.81
CA SER A 20 -25.29 2.34 -2.78
C SER A 20 -24.36 3.48 -3.16
N THR A 21 -24.05 3.65 -4.46
CA THR A 21 -23.06 4.64 -4.91
C THR A 21 -23.43 5.24 -6.27
N THR A 22 -23.15 6.53 -6.48
CA THR A 22 -23.33 7.16 -7.79
C THR A 22 -22.01 7.09 -8.56
N PHE A 23 -21.93 6.23 -9.58
CA PHE A 23 -20.70 6.09 -10.37
C PHE A 23 -20.97 6.04 -11.88
N SER A 24 -19.93 6.37 -12.65
CA SER A 24 -19.90 6.21 -14.10
C SER A 24 -18.48 5.88 -14.55
N PHE A 25 -18.35 5.15 -15.65
CA PHE A 25 -17.05 4.83 -16.28
C PHE A 25 -16.58 5.91 -17.26
N ASP A 26 -16.95 7.17 -17.01
CA ASP A 26 -16.37 8.32 -17.70
C ASP A 26 -15.02 8.68 -17.06
N PHE A 27 -14.06 9.22 -17.82
CA PHE A 27 -12.64 9.27 -17.46
C PHE A 27 -12.35 9.79 -16.02
N LYS A 28 -13.01 10.87 -15.60
CA LYS A 28 -12.80 11.44 -14.27
C LYS A 28 -13.47 10.60 -13.17
N SER A 29 -14.71 10.18 -13.40
CA SER A 29 -15.49 9.39 -12.44
C SER A 29 -14.94 7.97 -12.30
N SER A 30 -14.38 7.40 -13.37
CA SER A 30 -13.79 6.06 -13.37
C SER A 30 -12.62 5.97 -12.39
N LEU A 31 -11.80 7.01 -12.29
CA LEU A 31 -10.68 7.02 -11.34
C LEU A 31 -11.15 7.01 -9.88
N LEU A 32 -12.26 7.70 -9.57
CA LEU A 32 -12.82 7.76 -8.22
C LEU A 32 -13.43 6.42 -7.82
N ILE A 33 -14.26 5.82 -8.68
CA ILE A 33 -14.86 4.51 -8.37
C ILE A 33 -13.82 3.41 -8.30
N LEU A 34 -12.76 3.46 -9.11
CA LEU A 34 -11.66 2.51 -9.04
C LEU A 34 -10.86 2.63 -7.73
N PHE A 35 -10.76 3.82 -7.16
CA PHE A 35 -10.17 4.02 -5.83
C PHE A 35 -11.06 3.46 -4.72
N GLU A 36 -12.37 3.65 -4.81
CA GLU A 36 -13.34 3.10 -3.85
C GLU A 36 -13.37 1.56 -3.88
N ILE A 37 -13.30 0.97 -5.07
CA ILE A 37 -13.18 -0.49 -5.24
C ILE A 37 -11.89 -1.00 -4.58
N MET A 38 -10.78 -0.26 -4.67
CA MET A 38 -9.51 -0.62 -4.01
C MET A 38 -9.62 -0.61 -2.48
N SER A 39 -10.47 0.25 -1.89
CA SER A 39 -10.75 0.21 -0.45
C SER A 39 -11.72 -0.90 -0.04
N LEU A 40 -12.15 -1.76 -0.98
CA LEU A 40 -13.10 -2.85 -0.77
C LEU A 40 -14.48 -2.38 -0.27
N GLU A 41 -14.83 -1.12 -0.54
CA GLU A 41 -16.14 -0.56 -0.24
C GLU A 41 -16.98 -0.51 -1.51
N GLY A 42 -18.27 -0.86 -1.43
CA GLY A 42 -19.21 -0.74 -2.57
C GLY A 42 -18.90 -1.61 -3.80
N TRP A 43 -17.79 -2.35 -3.84
CA TRP A 43 -17.29 -3.04 -5.04
C TRP A 43 -18.23 -4.14 -5.56
N ILE A 44 -18.97 -4.81 -4.66
CA ILE A 44 -19.96 -5.82 -5.04
C ILE A 44 -21.12 -5.18 -5.80
N ASP A 45 -21.56 -4.00 -5.37
CA ASP A 45 -22.66 -3.29 -6.03
C ASP A 45 -22.22 -2.77 -7.41
N ALA A 46 -21.01 -2.20 -7.48
CA ALA A 46 -20.41 -1.79 -8.75
C ALA A 46 -20.26 -2.96 -9.74
N MET A 47 -19.82 -4.13 -9.26
CA MET A 47 -19.75 -5.37 -10.06
C MET A 47 -21.14 -5.87 -10.47
N GLY A 48 -22.12 -5.82 -9.57
CA GLY A 48 -23.51 -6.21 -9.85
C GLY A 48 -24.13 -5.37 -10.96
N VAL A 49 -23.92 -4.05 -10.90
CA VAL A 49 -24.32 -3.14 -11.98
C VAL A 49 -23.55 -3.46 -13.27
N ALA A 50 -22.24 -3.67 -13.21
CA ALA A 50 -21.41 -3.93 -14.38
C ALA A 50 -21.74 -5.26 -15.10
N THR A 51 -22.17 -6.28 -14.36
CA THR A 51 -22.62 -7.57 -14.92
C THR A 51 -24.03 -7.51 -15.49
N SER A 52 -24.82 -6.53 -15.06
CA SER A 52 -26.16 -6.27 -15.60
C SER A 52 -26.18 -5.41 -16.87
N ILE A 53 -25.01 -4.95 -17.33
CA ILE A 53 -24.87 -4.14 -18.55
C ILE A 53 -25.23 -4.98 -19.78
N THR A 54 -26.14 -4.43 -20.58
CA THR A 54 -26.59 -4.94 -21.88
C THR A 54 -26.00 -4.05 -22.99
N ASP A 55 -26.84 -3.49 -23.86
CA ASP A 55 -26.44 -2.54 -24.90
C ASP A 55 -26.69 -1.08 -24.49
N ALA A 56 -26.11 -0.15 -25.25
CA ALA A 56 -26.36 1.28 -25.06
C ALA A 56 -27.86 1.60 -25.16
N ASN A 57 -28.36 2.40 -24.21
CA ASN A 57 -29.76 2.81 -24.08
C ASN A 57 -30.77 1.68 -23.76
N GLN A 58 -30.30 0.54 -23.25
CA GLN A 58 -31.16 -0.52 -22.76
C GLN A 58 -31.20 -0.56 -21.23
N GLN A 59 -32.28 -1.12 -20.70
CA GLN A 59 -32.39 -1.37 -19.27
C GLN A 59 -31.45 -2.51 -18.87
N PRO A 60 -30.85 -2.44 -17.66
CA PRO A 60 -30.02 -3.51 -17.16
C PRO A 60 -30.85 -4.79 -16.97
N LEU A 61 -30.24 -5.92 -17.34
CA LEU A 61 -30.82 -7.25 -17.15
C LEU A 61 -29.89 -8.04 -16.24
N THR A 62 -30.45 -8.77 -15.27
CA THR A 62 -29.66 -9.61 -14.37
C THR A 62 -28.87 -10.63 -15.17
N ASN A 63 -27.56 -10.72 -14.92
CA ASN A 63 -26.63 -11.66 -15.56
C ASN A 63 -26.52 -11.53 -17.10
N ALA A 64 -26.66 -10.31 -17.63
CA ALA A 64 -26.49 -10.08 -19.07
C ALA A 64 -25.04 -10.31 -19.56
N SER A 65 -24.05 -9.88 -18.77
CA SER A 65 -22.63 -9.99 -19.09
C SER A 65 -21.82 -10.40 -17.86
N GLU A 66 -21.93 -11.68 -17.50
CA GLU A 66 -21.25 -12.25 -16.33
C GLU A 66 -19.71 -12.14 -16.42
N TYR A 67 -19.16 -12.15 -17.63
CA TYR A 67 -17.72 -12.02 -17.87
C TYR A 67 -17.12 -10.72 -17.33
N ASN A 68 -17.92 -9.65 -17.22
CA ASN A 68 -17.48 -8.38 -16.65
C ASN A 68 -17.08 -8.51 -15.17
N ALA A 69 -17.60 -9.51 -14.44
CA ALA A 69 -17.23 -9.75 -13.04
C ALA A 69 -15.75 -10.07 -12.87
N LEU A 70 -15.14 -10.74 -13.85
CA LEU A 70 -13.74 -11.16 -13.79
C LEU A 70 -12.78 -9.97 -13.67
N PHE A 71 -13.11 -8.85 -14.31
CA PHE A 71 -12.32 -7.62 -14.21
C PHE A 71 -12.19 -7.15 -12.76
N PHE A 72 -13.30 -7.08 -12.02
CA PHE A 72 -13.32 -6.62 -10.64
C PHE A 72 -12.56 -7.56 -9.70
N VAL A 73 -12.70 -8.88 -9.90
CA VAL A 73 -12.01 -9.88 -9.07
C VAL A 73 -10.49 -9.79 -9.26
N ILE A 74 -10.01 -9.73 -10.51
CA ILE A 74 -8.58 -9.61 -10.79
C ILE A 74 -8.04 -8.27 -10.28
N TYR A 75 -8.78 -7.18 -10.49
CA TYR A 75 -8.40 -5.85 -10.00
C TYR A 75 -8.23 -5.82 -8.47
N ASN A 76 -9.17 -6.39 -7.73
CA ASN A 76 -9.08 -6.49 -6.26
C ASN A 76 -7.92 -7.39 -5.81
N LEU A 77 -7.64 -8.49 -6.52
CA LEU A 77 -6.52 -9.36 -6.18
C LEU A 77 -5.17 -8.65 -6.37
N LEU A 78 -4.97 -8.00 -7.52
CA LEU A 78 -3.74 -7.25 -7.82
C LEU A 78 -3.59 -6.05 -6.89
N GLY A 79 -4.68 -5.31 -6.66
CA GLY A 79 -4.73 -4.19 -5.73
C GLY A 79 -4.38 -4.58 -4.30
N GLY A 80 -4.97 -5.68 -3.81
CA GLY A 80 -4.69 -6.22 -2.49
C GLY A 80 -3.22 -6.60 -2.31
N VAL A 81 -2.60 -7.25 -3.31
CA VAL A 81 -1.16 -7.55 -3.27
C VAL A 81 -0.32 -6.27 -3.22
N VAL A 82 -0.64 -5.26 -4.03
CA VAL A 82 0.07 -3.97 -3.99
C VAL A 82 -0.06 -3.30 -2.63
N ILE A 83 -1.27 -3.15 -2.09
CA ILE A 83 -1.51 -2.52 -0.78
C ILE A 83 -0.78 -3.29 0.33
N LEU A 84 -0.85 -4.63 0.30
CA LEU A 84 -0.15 -5.48 1.26
C LEU A 84 1.37 -5.30 1.19
N THR A 85 1.93 -5.26 -0.03
CA THR A 85 3.39 -5.07 -0.21
C THR A 85 3.86 -3.70 0.25
N LEU A 86 3.07 -2.64 0.03
CA LEU A 86 3.36 -1.30 0.54
C LEU A 86 3.30 -1.26 2.07
N PHE A 87 2.29 -1.89 2.67
CA PHE A 87 2.15 -1.96 4.12
C PHE A 87 3.30 -2.73 4.79
N VAL A 88 3.69 -3.89 4.24
CA VAL A 88 4.83 -4.67 4.72
C VAL A 88 6.12 -3.88 4.64
N SER A 89 6.33 -3.13 3.55
CA SER A 89 7.52 -2.29 3.39
C SER A 89 7.62 -1.23 4.49
N ILE A 90 6.51 -0.54 4.77
CA ILE A 90 6.44 0.49 5.82
C ILE A 90 6.71 -0.10 7.20
N ILE A 91 6.13 -1.26 7.52
CA ILE A 91 6.33 -1.93 8.81
C ILE A 91 7.78 -2.33 9.01
N ILE A 92 8.41 -2.91 7.98
CA ILE A 92 9.81 -3.31 8.06
C ILE A 92 10.68 -2.08 8.32
N ASP A 93 10.44 -0.97 7.61
CA ASP A 93 11.19 0.27 7.81
C ASP A 93 10.98 0.86 9.20
N TRP A 94 9.78 0.75 9.77
CA TRP A 94 9.51 1.18 11.15
C TRP A 94 10.27 0.34 12.20
N PHE A 95 10.37 -0.97 11.99
CA PHE A 95 11.04 -1.88 12.92
C PHE A 95 12.53 -2.06 12.69
N ARG A 96 13.11 -1.48 11.63
CA ARG A 96 14.56 -1.52 11.41
C ARG A 96 15.25 -0.89 12.63
N PRO A 97 15.92 -1.69 13.49
CA PRO A 97 16.77 -1.11 14.49
C PRO A 97 17.86 -0.37 13.72
N SER A 98 18.36 0.74 14.26
CA SER A 98 19.36 1.62 13.65
C SER A 98 20.73 0.95 13.43
N HIS A 99 20.81 -0.36 13.18
CA HIS A 99 22.02 -1.08 12.83
C HIS A 99 22.67 -0.59 11.53
N GLU A 100 21.90 -0.10 10.56
CA GLU A 100 22.48 0.54 9.36
C GLU A 100 22.98 1.97 9.64
N ALA A 101 22.32 2.70 10.54
CA ALA A 101 22.88 3.95 11.08
C ALA A 101 24.17 3.67 11.87
N SER A 102 24.24 2.55 12.61
CA SER A 102 25.44 2.10 13.32
C SER A 102 26.55 1.71 12.35
N LYS A 103 26.29 0.94 11.29
CA LYS A 103 27.31 0.59 10.28
C LYS A 103 27.83 1.80 9.51
N GLY A 104 26.98 2.80 9.28
CA GLY A 104 27.38 4.10 8.72
C GLY A 104 28.31 4.86 9.66
N VAL A 105 27.94 4.97 10.94
CA VAL A 105 28.76 5.58 12.01
C VAL A 105 30.08 4.82 12.21
N ASP A 106 30.08 3.49 12.21
CA ASP A 106 31.28 2.64 12.34
C ASP A 106 32.26 2.78 11.16
N ARG A 107 31.74 3.09 9.96
CA ARG A 107 32.58 3.40 8.78
C ARG A 107 33.12 4.81 8.84
N LEU A 108 32.35 5.78 9.34
CA LEU A 108 32.80 7.15 9.53
C LEU A 108 33.86 7.22 10.65
N GLU A 109 33.71 6.46 11.74
CA GLU A 109 34.72 6.36 12.80
C GLU A 109 36.02 5.67 12.31
N LYS A 110 35.93 4.68 11.41
CA LYS A 110 37.13 4.11 10.76
C LYS A 110 37.78 5.02 9.72
N ALA A 111 37.02 5.90 9.08
CA ALA A 111 37.53 6.84 8.08
C ALA A 111 38.13 8.12 8.71
N ASP A 112 37.70 8.49 9.91
CA ASP A 112 38.16 9.68 10.65
C ASP A 112 39.28 9.38 11.68
N HIS A 113 40.00 8.26 11.56
CA HIS A 113 41.18 8.00 12.39
C HIS A 113 42.49 8.32 11.63
N PRO A 114 42.94 9.59 11.56
CA PRO A 114 44.32 9.89 11.22
C PRO A 114 45.23 9.41 12.35
N SER A 115 46.10 8.47 12.01
CA SER A 115 47.33 8.08 12.71
C SER A 115 47.49 8.61 14.15
N LYS A 116 47.16 7.79 15.15
CA LYS A 116 47.90 7.82 16.41
C LYS A 116 49.25 7.16 16.15
N THR A 117 50.14 7.87 15.45
CA THR A 117 51.58 7.61 15.56
C THR A 117 51.93 7.98 16.99
N PHE A 118 51.78 6.99 17.87
CA PHE A 118 52.19 7.04 19.27
C PHE A 118 53.68 7.27 19.28
N GLU A 119 54.05 8.54 19.43
CA GLU A 119 55.40 9.00 19.71
C GLU A 119 55.88 8.29 20.98
N LYS A 120 56.66 7.23 20.80
CA LYS A 120 57.47 6.62 21.87
C LYS A 120 58.61 7.59 22.17
N THR A 121 58.34 8.65 22.91
CA THR A 121 59.39 9.44 23.53
C THR A 121 59.99 8.59 24.66
N GLU A 122 61.23 8.13 24.45
CA GLU A 122 62.05 7.46 25.45
C GLU A 122 62.10 8.27 26.75
N VAL A 123 61.63 7.69 27.86
CA VAL A 123 62.03 8.10 29.21
C VAL A 123 63.03 7.06 29.71
N LYS A 124 64.30 7.29 29.39
CA LYS A 124 65.44 6.51 29.87
C LYS A 124 66.02 7.19 31.10
N THR A 125 65.28 7.16 32.21
CA THR A 125 65.83 7.55 33.52
C THR A 125 66.66 6.38 34.04
N ASN A 126 67.93 6.32 33.65
CA ASN A 126 68.87 5.34 34.19
C ASN A 126 69.60 5.98 35.39
N MET A 127 68.94 5.90 36.55
CA MET A 127 69.47 6.37 37.82
C MET A 127 69.66 5.17 38.76
N GLY A 128 70.87 4.61 38.74
CA GLY A 128 71.54 4.04 39.90
C GLY A 128 71.19 2.63 40.36
N PHE A 129 72.20 2.03 41.04
CA PHE A 129 72.26 0.75 41.76
C PHE A 129 72.75 -0.44 40.92
N SER A 130 74.07 -0.71 40.88
CA SER A 130 74.91 -1.31 41.95
C SER A 130 74.58 -2.77 42.21
N CYS A 131 75.41 -3.67 41.67
CA CYS A 131 76.01 -4.84 42.32
C CYS A 131 76.53 -5.79 41.22
N ARG A 132 77.85 -5.87 41.01
CA ARG A 132 78.45 -7.10 40.48
C ARG A 132 79.83 -7.31 41.09
N VAL A 133 79.79 -8.25 42.03
CA VAL A 133 80.90 -8.99 42.60
C VAL A 133 81.51 -9.86 41.48
N LEU A 134 82.83 -10.03 41.54
CA LEU A 134 83.75 -10.78 40.64
C LEU A 134 84.24 -10.02 39.40
#